data_AF-A0A1F8PNQ4-F1
#
_entry.id   AF-A0A1F8PNQ4-F1
#
_cell.length_a   1.000
_cell.length_b   1.000
_cell.length_c   1.000
_cell.angle_alpha   90.00
_cell.angle_beta   90.00
_cell.angle_gamma   90.00
#
_symmetry.space_group_name_H-M   'P 1'
#
loop_
_entity.id
_entity.type
_entity.pdbx_description
1 polymer ?
#
loop_
_entity_poly.entity_id
_entity_poly.type
_entity_poly.pdbx_seq_one_letter_code
_entity_poly.pdbx_strand_id
1 'polypeptide(L)'
;MKGVVGPHNYIEFLIKGIFVSREGAITIVMPPQIAQDMYDYGYKSKSDIYEYIWKKSFEPIRDYRMRGTPDESTNGWMGIERTSGKHWKELSDDYMVPTNGASPDGNCIIVCDGMETCTERFGGGHGAAYSIDAWR
;
A
#
# COMPACT_ATOMS: atom_id res chain seq x y z
N MET A 1 -8.19 1.24 28.31
CA MET A 1 -9.18 2.31 28.05
C MET A 1 -9.30 2.41 26.53
N LYS A 2 -10.44 2.04 25.92
CA LYS A 2 -10.66 2.24 24.46
C LYS A 2 -10.68 3.76 24.22
N GLY A 3 -9.97 4.19 23.17
CA GLY A 3 -9.39 5.53 23.01
C GLY A 3 -10.34 6.71 22.86
N VAL A 4 -9.74 7.89 22.68
CA VAL A 4 -10.39 9.20 22.49
C VAL A 4 -11.46 9.11 21.39
N VAL A 5 -12.67 9.57 21.70
CA VAL A 5 -13.81 9.58 20.78
C VAL A 5 -13.60 10.67 19.73
N GLY A 6 -13.57 10.30 18.44
CA GLY A 6 -13.44 11.22 17.31
C GLY A 6 -13.02 10.52 16.01
N PRO A 7 -13.04 11.23 14.87
CA PRO A 7 -12.48 10.72 13.62
C PRO A 7 -11.01 10.36 13.84
N HIS A 8 -10.66 9.10 13.60
CA HIS A 8 -9.30 8.60 13.74
C HIS A 8 -8.82 8.08 12.39
N ASN A 9 -7.53 8.19 12.12
CA ASN A 9 -6.94 7.64 10.90
C ASN A 9 -6.91 6.10 10.98
N TYR A 10 -8.03 5.45 10.65
CA TYR A 10 -8.14 4.01 10.67
C TYR A 10 -7.12 3.34 9.73
N ILE A 11 -6.75 4.00 8.63
CA ILE A 11 -5.71 3.53 7.72
C ILE A 11 -4.37 3.39 8.44
N GLU A 12 -4.01 4.32 9.33
CA GLU A 12 -2.76 4.24 10.11
C GLU A 12 -2.72 3.01 11.00
N PHE A 13 -3.83 2.71 11.68
CA PHE A 13 -3.95 1.48 12.47
C PHE A 13 -3.82 0.25 11.58
N LEU A 14 -4.50 0.26 10.44
CA LEU A 14 -4.55 -0.87 9.52
C LEU A 14 -3.16 -1.21 8.97
N ILE A 15 -2.40 -0.22 8.49
CA ILE A 15 -1.10 -0.45 7.84
C ILE A 15 0.08 -0.49 8.82
N LYS A 16 -0.16 -0.33 10.13
CA LYS A 16 0.91 -0.29 11.13
C LYS A 16 1.78 -1.55 11.06
N GLY A 17 3.05 -1.36 10.72
CA GLY A 17 4.05 -2.44 10.63
C GLY A 17 3.85 -3.40 9.44
N ILE A 18 2.90 -3.13 8.53
CA ILE A 18 2.61 -4.04 7.41
C ILE A 18 3.83 -4.18 6.48
N PHE A 19 4.54 -3.07 6.26
CA PHE A 19 5.69 -3.02 5.38
C PHE A 19 6.96 -3.58 6.02
N VAL A 20 6.94 -4.02 7.29
CA VAL A 20 8.12 -4.64 7.91
C VAL A 20 8.46 -5.99 7.25
N SER A 21 7.45 -6.73 6.79
CA SER A 21 7.63 -8.07 6.22
C SER A 21 6.96 -8.26 4.86
N ARG A 22 6.28 -7.23 4.34
CA ARG A 22 5.61 -7.28 3.04
C ARG A 22 6.12 -6.20 2.11
N GLU A 23 6.13 -6.53 0.83
CA GLU A 23 6.39 -5.65 -0.29
C GLU A 23 5.16 -5.59 -1.19
N GLY A 24 5.06 -4.50 -1.95
CA GLY A 24 4.05 -4.30 -2.97
C GLY A 24 2.83 -3.53 -2.50
N ALA A 25 2.01 -3.20 -3.49
CA ALA A 25 0.76 -2.50 -3.30
C ALA A 25 -0.22 -3.33 -2.46
N ILE A 26 -1.20 -2.68 -1.85
CA ILE A 26 -2.25 -3.35 -1.08
C ILE A 26 -3.63 -3.04 -1.64
N THR A 27 -4.49 -4.06 -1.64
CA THR A 27 -5.93 -3.88 -1.84
C THR A 27 -6.60 -3.91 -0.48
N ILE A 28 -7.42 -2.89 -0.19
CA ILE A 28 -8.22 -2.78 1.02
C ILE A 28 -9.70 -2.84 0.61
N VAL A 29 -10.43 -3.82 1.14
CA VAL A 29 -11.89 -3.85 1.09
C VAL A 29 -12.39 -3.24 2.38
N MET A 30 -13.18 -2.17 2.31
CA MET A 30 -13.68 -1.47 3.50
C MET A 30 -15.20 -1.22 3.46
N PRO A 31 -15.87 -1.23 4.64
CA PRO A 31 -17.28 -0.87 4.74
C PRO A 31 -17.52 0.61 4.43
N PRO A 32 -18.72 1.00 3.96
CA PRO A 32 -19.05 2.40 3.68
C PRO A 32 -18.88 3.33 4.89
N GLN A 33 -19.17 2.86 6.12
CA GLN A 33 -18.97 3.64 7.33
C GLN A 33 -17.51 4.05 7.53
N ILE A 34 -16.57 3.12 7.33
CA ILE A 34 -15.14 3.42 7.45
C ILE A 34 -14.69 4.40 6.35
N ALA A 35 -15.21 4.25 5.14
CA ALA A 35 -14.93 5.20 4.05
C ALA A 35 -15.43 6.61 4.40
N GLN A 36 -16.63 6.73 4.99
CA GLN A 36 -17.17 8.00 5.46
C GLN A 36 -16.33 8.57 6.62
N ASP A 37 -15.92 7.74 7.58
CA ASP A 37 -15.06 8.17 8.70
C ASP A 37 -13.71 8.71 8.18
N MET A 38 -13.14 8.11 7.13
CA MET A 38 -11.92 8.62 6.50
C MET A 38 -12.15 9.95 5.78
N TYR A 39 -13.34 10.13 5.18
CA TYR A 39 -13.73 11.41 4.59
C TYR A 39 -13.84 12.52 5.63
N ASP A 40 -14.47 12.21 6.75
CA ASP A 40 -14.68 13.13 7.87
C ASP A 40 -13.37 13.41 8.61
N TYR A 41 -12.45 12.43 8.67
CA TYR A 41 -11.09 12.61 9.18
C TYR A 41 -10.26 13.60 8.35
N GLY A 42 -10.46 13.62 7.02
CA GLY A 42 -9.83 14.61 6.13
C GLY A 42 -9.41 14.12 4.76
N TYR A 43 -9.45 12.82 4.47
CA TYR A 43 -9.15 12.31 3.13
C TYR A 43 -10.30 12.62 2.18
N LYS A 44 -10.09 13.37 1.10
CA LYS A 44 -11.17 13.76 0.19
C LYS A 44 -11.27 12.87 -1.04
N SER A 45 -10.30 11.98 -1.23
CA SER A 45 -10.31 11.00 -2.30
C SER A 45 -9.62 9.68 -1.88
N LYS A 46 -9.85 8.61 -2.67
CA LYS A 46 -9.07 7.36 -2.53
C LYS A 46 -7.59 7.61 -2.81
N SER A 47 -7.27 8.51 -3.76
CA SER A 47 -5.90 8.87 -4.10
C SER A 47 -5.15 9.48 -2.92
N ASP A 48 -5.81 10.26 -2.06
CA ASP A 48 -5.19 10.81 -0.85
C ASP A 48 -4.76 9.70 0.11
N ILE A 49 -5.57 8.64 0.20
CA ILE A 49 -5.27 7.47 1.03
C ILE A 49 -4.14 6.64 0.38
N TYR A 50 -4.16 6.46 -0.94
CA TYR A 50 -3.10 5.76 -1.67
C TYR A 50 -1.75 6.46 -1.48
N GLU A 51 -1.72 7.78 -1.62
CA GLU A 51 -0.54 8.61 -1.42
C GLU A 51 -0.01 8.48 0.01
N TYR A 52 -0.91 8.47 1.00
CA TYR A 52 -0.56 8.24 2.40
C TYR A 52 0.08 6.87 2.63
N ILE A 53 -0.54 5.80 2.11
CA ILE A 53 -0.02 4.42 2.23
C ILE A 53 1.37 4.34 1.58
N TRP A 54 1.52 4.88 0.37
CA TRP A 54 2.76 4.86 -0.37
C TRP A 54 3.88 5.58 0.38
N LYS A 55 3.62 6.79 0.89
CA LYS A 55 4.57 7.56 1.71
C LYS A 55 4.99 6.83 2.99
N LYS A 56 4.08 6.09 3.63
CA LYS A 56 4.37 5.29 4.83
C LYS A 56 5.21 4.05 4.56
N SER A 57 5.37 3.67 3.29
CA SER A 57 6.12 2.48 2.88
C SER A 57 7.60 2.72 2.63
N PHE A 58 8.06 3.98 2.71
CA PHE A 58 9.45 4.32 2.43
C PHE A 58 10.37 3.81 3.52
N GLU A 59 11.46 3.17 3.11
CA GLU A 59 12.55 2.79 4.00
C GLU A 59 13.91 2.99 3.32
N PRO A 60 15.01 3.07 4.08
CA PRO A 60 16.35 3.18 3.52
C PRO A 60 16.69 1.97 2.63
N ILE A 61 17.39 2.21 1.52
CA ILE A 61 17.82 1.12 0.62
C ILE A 61 18.70 0.08 1.34
N ARG A 62 19.46 0.46 2.37
CA ARG A 62 20.22 -0.51 3.18
C ARG A 62 19.32 -1.55 3.83
N ASP A 63 18.12 -1.16 4.27
CA ASP A 63 17.16 -2.05 4.93
C ASP A 63 16.39 -2.82 3.86
N TYR A 64 16.03 -2.16 2.76
CA TYR A 64 15.36 -2.77 1.61
C TYR A 64 16.17 -3.91 0.97
N ARG A 65 17.49 -3.77 0.87
CA ARG A 65 18.39 -4.82 0.34
C ARG A 65 18.43 -6.09 1.19
N MET A 66 18.01 -6.01 2.45
CA MET A 66 17.97 -7.16 3.37
C MET A 66 16.69 -7.98 3.20
N ARG A 67 15.75 -7.55 2.36
CA ARG A 67 14.53 -8.30 2.09
C ARG A 67 14.85 -9.57 1.28
N GLY A 68 14.14 -10.64 1.59
CA GLY A 68 14.50 -12.00 1.19
C GLY A 68 14.36 -12.31 -0.31
N THR A 69 13.70 -11.43 -1.07
CA THR A 69 13.54 -11.54 -2.51
C THR A 69 14.31 -10.42 -3.20
N PRO A 70 15.27 -10.70 -4.10
CA PRO A 70 15.79 -9.67 -4.99
C PRO A 70 14.63 -9.08 -5.80
N ASP A 71 14.74 -7.81 -6.22
CA ASP A 71 13.72 -7.21 -7.09
C ASP A 71 13.70 -7.92 -8.47
N GLU A 72 12.92 -8.98 -8.57
CA GLU A 72 12.76 -9.79 -9.78
C GLU A 72 12.03 -9.02 -10.90
N SER A 73 11.30 -7.95 -10.53
CA SER A 73 10.51 -7.17 -11.47
C SER A 73 11.33 -6.11 -12.22
N THR A 74 12.50 -5.71 -11.69
CA THR A 74 13.39 -4.71 -12.30
C THR A 74 14.78 -5.24 -12.67
N ASN A 75 14.89 -6.53 -13.01
CA ASN A 75 16.16 -7.15 -13.39
C ASN A 75 17.20 -7.17 -12.24
N GLY A 76 16.76 -7.49 -11.02
CA GLY A 76 17.62 -7.90 -9.91
C GLY A 76 18.71 -6.90 -9.53
N TRP A 77 18.32 -5.72 -9.04
CA TRP A 77 19.22 -4.62 -8.63
C TRP A 77 20.11 -4.02 -9.75
N MET A 78 20.00 -4.52 -10.98
CA MET A 78 20.68 -3.95 -12.14
C MET A 78 19.80 -2.95 -12.89
N GLY A 79 18.50 -2.90 -12.60
CA GLY A 79 17.56 -1.95 -13.18
C GLY A 79 17.74 -0.52 -12.71
N ILE A 80 16.87 0.34 -13.24
CA ILE A 80 16.70 1.72 -12.80
C ILE A 80 15.63 1.73 -11.70
N GLU A 81 15.96 2.30 -10.55
CA GLU A 81 15.00 2.58 -9.50
C GLU A 81 14.14 3.77 -9.94
N ARG A 82 12.82 3.57 -9.93
CA ARG A 82 11.88 4.45 -10.65
C ARG A 82 11.73 5.84 -10.02
N THR A 83 11.90 5.99 -8.71
CA THR A 83 11.74 7.28 -8.03
C THR A 83 12.95 8.19 -8.21
N SER A 84 14.15 7.62 -8.35
CA SER A 84 15.40 8.35 -8.54
C SER A 84 15.80 8.51 -10.01
N GLY A 85 15.35 7.61 -10.89
CA GLY A 85 15.82 7.53 -12.28
C GLY A 85 17.27 7.04 -12.40
N LYS A 86 17.87 6.50 -11.33
CA LYS A 86 19.25 5.99 -11.30
C LYS A 86 19.28 4.48 -11.14
N HIS A 87 20.41 3.86 -11.45
CA HIS A 87 20.61 2.46 -11.12
C HIS A 87 20.62 2.24 -9.60
N TRP A 88 20.04 1.13 -9.14
CA TRP A 88 20.00 0.77 -7.71
C TRP A 88 21.38 0.75 -7.03
N LYS A 89 22.44 0.48 -7.79
CA LYS A 89 23.83 0.47 -7.32
C LYS A 89 24.43 1.86 -7.09
N GLU A 90 23.85 2.90 -7.69
CA GLU A 90 24.30 4.28 -7.56
C GLU A 90 23.64 5.00 -6.37
N LEU A 91 22.64 4.37 -5.76
CA LEU A 91 21.89 4.95 -4.65
C LEU A 91 22.67 4.79 -3.34
N SER A 92 22.70 5.88 -2.58
CA SER A 92 23.22 5.90 -1.20
C SER A 92 22.37 5.01 -0.31
N ASP A 93 22.98 4.38 0.68
CA ASP A 93 22.35 3.50 1.67
C ASP A 93 21.20 4.14 2.45
N ASP A 94 21.20 5.48 2.56
CA ASP A 94 20.12 6.25 3.22
C ASP A 94 19.05 6.77 2.24
N TYR A 95 19.17 6.46 0.93
CA TYR A 95 18.14 6.80 -0.03
C TYR A 95 16.86 6.02 0.29
N MET A 96 15.74 6.75 0.39
CA MET A 96 14.46 6.17 0.78
C MET A 96 13.75 5.60 -0.45
N VAL A 97 13.42 4.32 -0.41
CA VAL A 97 12.72 3.62 -1.49
C VAL A 97 11.34 3.13 -1.03
N PRO A 98 10.31 3.20 -1.88
CA PRO A 98 8.97 2.76 -1.51
C PRO A 98 8.84 1.24 -1.59
N THR A 99 8.60 0.60 -0.44
CA THR A 99 8.35 -0.86 -0.38
C THR A 99 6.98 -1.26 -0.93
N ASN A 100 6.04 -0.31 -1.00
CA ASN A 100 4.69 -0.51 -1.52
C ASN A 100 4.62 -0.51 -3.06
N GLY A 101 5.77 -0.41 -3.74
CA GLY A 101 5.86 -0.38 -5.19
C GLY A 101 6.07 1.02 -5.76
N ALA A 102 6.06 1.10 -7.09
CA ALA A 102 6.56 2.26 -7.83
C ALA A 102 5.73 3.55 -7.67
N SER A 103 4.44 3.44 -7.38
CA SER A 103 3.55 4.59 -7.27
C SER A 103 2.36 4.30 -6.34
N PRO A 104 1.70 5.34 -5.81
CA PRO A 104 0.47 5.21 -5.03
C PRO A 104 -0.63 4.43 -5.76
N ASP A 105 -0.72 4.58 -7.08
CA ASP A 105 -1.77 4.00 -7.92
C ASP A 105 -1.75 2.48 -7.95
N GLY A 106 -0.68 1.82 -7.48
CA GLY A 106 -0.70 0.37 -7.30
C GLY A 106 -1.74 -0.08 -6.27
N ASN A 107 -2.06 0.76 -5.29
CA ASN A 107 -3.03 0.45 -4.25
C ASN A 107 -4.47 0.49 -4.78
N CYS A 108 -5.35 -0.25 -4.11
CA CYS A 108 -6.76 -0.30 -4.45
C CYS A 108 -7.62 -0.26 -3.19
N ILE A 109 -8.64 0.60 -3.18
CA ILE A 109 -9.71 0.57 -2.17
C ILE A 109 -11.01 0.18 -2.85
N ILE A 110 -11.60 -0.90 -2.40
CA ILE A 110 -12.93 -1.37 -2.78
C ILE A 110 -13.86 -1.04 -1.61
N VAL A 111 -14.91 -0.27 -1.88
CA VAL A 111 -15.96 0.00 -0.89
C VAL A 111 -17.07 -1.01 -1.16
N CYS A 112 -17.34 -1.87 -0.17
CA CYS A 112 -18.32 -2.95 -0.29
C CYS A 112 -19.12 -3.04 1.01
N ASP A 113 -20.42 -3.31 0.88
CA ASP A 113 -21.33 -3.52 2.01
C ASP A 113 -21.80 -4.98 2.07
N GLY A 114 -21.92 -5.54 3.27
CA GLY A 114 -22.31 -6.94 3.50
C GLY A 114 -22.81 -7.14 4.94
N MET A 115 -23.69 -8.13 5.17
CA MET A 115 -24.45 -8.27 6.44
C MET A 115 -23.57 -8.37 7.71
N GLU A 116 -22.35 -8.89 7.59
CA GLU A 116 -21.25 -8.71 8.54
C GLU A 116 -20.02 -8.24 7.75
N THR A 117 -19.68 -6.95 7.82
CA THR A 117 -18.55 -6.40 7.06
C THR A 117 -17.38 -6.09 7.97
N CYS A 118 -16.24 -6.72 7.73
CA CYS A 118 -14.95 -6.33 8.29
C CYS A 118 -14.04 -5.79 7.18
N THR A 119 -13.00 -5.04 7.56
CA THR A 119 -11.99 -4.61 6.60
C THR A 119 -11.08 -5.78 6.26
N GLU A 120 -10.97 -6.14 4.99
CA GLU A 120 -10.07 -7.19 4.50
C GLU A 120 -8.94 -6.62 3.64
N ARG A 121 -7.81 -7.32 3.59
CA ARG A 121 -6.60 -6.88 2.88
C ARG A 121 -5.99 -8.00 2.05
N PHE A 122 -5.60 -7.67 0.82
CA PHE A 122 -5.00 -8.60 -0.13
C PHE A 122 -3.75 -7.99 -0.79
N GLY A 123 -3.01 -8.80 -1.55
CA GLY A 123 -2.00 -8.29 -2.47
C GLY A 123 -2.64 -7.33 -3.49
N GLY A 124 -1.99 -6.19 -3.72
CA GLY A 124 -2.47 -5.13 -4.62
C GLY A 124 -2.03 -5.30 -6.08
N GLY A 125 -2.36 -4.29 -6.89
CA GLY A 125 -2.13 -4.25 -8.33
C GLY A 125 -3.43 -4.13 -9.12
N HIS A 126 -3.41 -3.33 -10.20
CA HIS A 126 -4.50 -3.25 -11.18
C HIS A 126 -4.28 -4.32 -12.24
N GLY A 127 -4.57 -5.58 -11.90
CA GLY A 127 -4.48 -6.72 -12.83
C GLY A 127 -5.81 -7.03 -13.52
N ALA A 128 -5.78 -7.95 -14.50
CA ALA A 128 -6.99 -8.53 -15.11
C ALA A 128 -7.73 -9.37 -14.07
N ALA A 129 -8.60 -8.75 -13.29
CA ALA A 129 -9.51 -9.45 -12.39
C ALA A 129 -10.51 -10.24 -13.26
N TYR A 130 -10.36 -11.56 -13.31
CA TYR A 130 -11.42 -12.42 -13.83
C TYR A 130 -12.52 -12.47 -12.76
N SER A 131 -13.73 -12.04 -13.14
CA SER A 131 -14.90 -12.29 -12.30
C SER A 131 -15.02 -13.79 -12.05
N ILE A 132 -15.40 -14.16 -10.83
CA ILE A 132 -15.75 -15.55 -10.48
C ILE A 132 -16.98 -16.00 -11.32
N ASP A 133 -17.76 -15.06 -11.84
CA ASP A 133 -18.86 -15.30 -12.78
C ASP A 133 -18.38 -15.67 -14.20
N ALA A 134 -17.06 -15.74 -14.44
CA ALA A 134 -16.51 -16.25 -15.70
C ALA A 134 -16.44 -17.79 -15.75
N TRP A 135 -17.20 -18.50 -14.91
CA TRP A 135 -17.53 -19.90 -15.14
C TRP A 135 -18.62 -19.97 -16.22
N ARG A 136 -18.22 -20.32 -17.46
CA ARG A 136 -19.15 -20.82 -18.48
C ARG A 136 -19.42 -22.29 -18.26
#